data_AF-A0A848M0L0-F1
#
_entry.id   AF-A0A848M0L0-F1
#
_cell.length_a   1.000
_cell.length_b   1.000
_cell.length_c   1.000
_cell.angle_alpha   90.00
_cell.angle_beta   90.00
_cell.angle_gamma   90.00
#
_symmetry.space_group_name_H-M   'P 1'
#
loop_
_entity.id
_entity.type
_entity.pdbx_description
1 polymer ?
#
loop_
_entity_poly.entity_id
_entity_poly.type
_entity_poly.pdbx_seq_one_letter_code
_entity_poly.pdbx_strand_id
1 'polypeptide(L)'
;MGGLDWVQVDVGFPLSLSVVGAARLLGMERRAFLGAIVELQIWAVQALPSGRFEPFAASNGRPRDASADEAIWCEAVEGAVRWTGTPGAFWETLIRTGILVREGDSVRLTLCDRYVQVLEKRRKEAER
;
A
#
# COMPACT_ATOMS: atom_id res chain seq x y z
N MET A 1 27.32 -5.68 -14.71
CA MET A 1 26.11 -6.04 -15.49
C MET A 1 25.00 -6.34 -14.51
N GLY A 2 24.25 -5.33 -14.07
CA GLY A 2 23.08 -5.53 -13.21
C GLY A 2 21.85 -5.57 -14.10
N GLY A 3 21.41 -6.76 -14.49
CA GLY A 3 20.13 -6.91 -15.17
C GLY A 3 19.03 -6.37 -14.27
N LEU A 4 18.09 -5.62 -14.83
CA LEU A 4 16.82 -5.31 -14.16
C LEU A 4 16.10 -6.64 -13.93
N ASP A 5 16.33 -7.25 -12.77
CA ASP A 5 15.64 -8.45 -12.35
C ASP A 5 14.19 -8.09 -12.10
N TRP A 6 13.35 -8.37 -13.09
CA TRP A 6 11.90 -8.32 -12.97
C TRP A 6 11.49 -9.24 -11.82
N VAL A 7 11.16 -8.65 -10.67
CA VAL A 7 10.57 -9.40 -9.57
C VAL A 7 9.13 -9.67 -9.96
N GLN A 8 8.87 -10.88 -10.46
CA GLN A 8 7.50 -11.39 -10.57
C GLN A 8 7.00 -11.64 -9.15
N VAL A 9 6.34 -10.63 -8.58
CA VAL A 9 5.63 -10.77 -7.31
C VAL A 9 4.35 -11.53 -7.62
N ASP A 10 4.35 -12.83 -7.35
CA ASP A 10 3.13 -13.63 -7.35
C ASP A 10 2.31 -13.21 -6.13
N VAL A 11 1.48 -12.18 -6.32
CA VAL A 11 0.58 -11.64 -5.31
C VAL A 11 -0.63 -12.55 -5.23
N GLY A 12 -0.40 -13.74 -4.68
CA GLY A 12 -1.41 -14.76 -4.43
C GLY A 12 -2.44 -14.29 -3.41
N PHE A 13 -3.32 -13.39 -3.81
CA PHE A 13 -4.39 -12.85 -2.97
C PHE A 13 -5.73 -12.55 -3.67
N PRO A 14 -6.02 -12.93 -4.95
CA PRO A 14 -7.28 -12.51 -5.57
C PRO A 14 -8.55 -13.05 -4.88
N LEU A 15 -8.39 -13.88 -3.82
CA LEU A 15 -9.45 -14.57 -3.10
C LEU A 15 -9.52 -14.33 -1.57
N SER A 16 -8.76 -13.40 -0.98
CA SER A 16 -8.89 -13.18 0.48
C SER A 16 -10.24 -12.54 0.85
N LEU A 17 -10.76 -12.86 2.05
CA LEU A 17 -12.01 -12.29 2.55
C LEU A 17 -11.95 -10.76 2.66
N SER A 18 -10.78 -10.20 2.99
CA SER A 18 -10.57 -8.75 3.01
C SER A 18 -10.80 -8.11 1.64
N VAL A 19 -10.27 -8.72 0.57
CA VAL A 19 -10.44 -8.23 -0.81
C VAL A 19 -11.89 -8.33 -1.26
N VAL A 20 -12.57 -9.44 -0.95
CA VAL A 20 -14.00 -9.60 -1.27
C VAL A 20 -14.86 -8.60 -0.49
N GLY A 21 -14.58 -8.43 0.81
CA GLY A 21 -15.27 -7.47 1.67
C GLY A 21 -15.08 -6.04 1.19
N ALA A 22 -13.87 -5.66 0.80
CA ALA A 22 -13.54 -4.32 0.33
C ALA A 22 -14.27 -4.00 -0.98
N ALA A 23 -14.21 -4.90 -1.97
CA ALA A 23 -14.93 -4.75 -3.23
C ALA A 23 -16.44 -4.55 -2.99
N ARG A 24 -17.03 -5.35 -2.08
CA ARG A 24 -18.45 -5.24 -1.75
C ARG A 24 -18.80 -3.92 -1.04
N LEU A 25 -17.96 -3.45 -0.12
CA LEU A 25 -18.17 -2.19 0.59
C LEU A 25 -18.10 -0.98 -0.35
N LEU A 26 -17.23 -1.02 -1.34
CA LEU A 26 -17.09 0.03 -2.36
C LEU A 26 -18.12 -0.09 -3.49
N GLY A 27 -18.96 -1.14 -3.49
CA GLY A 27 -19.89 -1.41 -4.59
C GLY A 27 -19.19 -1.70 -5.92
N MET A 28 -17.93 -2.15 -5.89
CA MET A 28 -17.13 -2.40 -7.07
C MET A 28 -17.27 -3.84 -7.55
N GLU A 29 -17.30 -4.01 -8.87
CA GLU A 29 -17.03 -5.28 -9.52
C GLU A 29 -15.70 -5.85 -9.02
N ARG A 30 -15.69 -7.13 -8.61
CA ARG A 30 -14.51 -7.77 -8.01
C ARG A 30 -13.28 -7.65 -8.91
N ARG A 31 -13.46 -7.83 -10.23
CA ARG A 31 -12.36 -7.74 -11.20
C ARG A 31 -11.79 -6.33 -11.28
N ALA A 32 -12.64 -5.30 -11.21
CA ALA A 32 -12.20 -3.91 -11.17
C ALA A 32 -11.45 -3.59 -9.88
N PHE A 33 -11.93 -4.06 -8.73
CA PHE A 33 -11.23 -3.90 -7.46
C PHE A 33 -9.87 -4.60 -7.46
N LEU A 34 -9.78 -5.82 -8.01
CA LEU A 34 -8.49 -6.51 -8.17
C LEU A 34 -7.52 -5.72 -9.05
N GLY A 35 -7.99 -5.13 -10.14
CA GLY A 35 -7.18 -4.24 -10.97
C GLY A 35 -6.63 -3.05 -10.18
N ALA A 36 -7.49 -2.37 -9.41
CA ALA A 36 -7.09 -1.27 -8.54
C ALA A 36 -6.04 -1.69 -7.50
N ILE A 37 -6.18 -2.88 -6.90
CA ILE A 37 -5.20 -3.39 -5.93
C ILE A 37 -3.84 -3.69 -6.60
N VAL A 38 -3.83 -4.22 -7.82
CA VAL A 38 -2.57 -4.46 -8.56
C VAL A 38 -1.88 -3.13 -8.86
N GLU A 39 -2.61 -2.13 -9.35
CA GLU A 39 -2.06 -0.78 -9.59
C GLU A 39 -1.51 -0.16 -8.31
N LEU A 40 -2.25 -0.27 -7.20
CA LEU A 40 -1.81 0.20 -5.89
C LEU A 40 -0.51 -0.47 -5.43
N GLN A 41 -0.37 -1.78 -5.65
CA GLN A 41 0.84 -2.52 -5.29
C GLN A 41 2.04 -2.08 -6.13
N ILE A 42 1.86 -1.89 -7.44
CA ILE A 42 2.92 -1.40 -8.32
C ILE A 42 3.37 -0.01 -7.86
N TRP A 43 2.41 0.89 -7.60
CA TRP A 43 2.69 2.22 -7.09
C TRP A 43 3.41 2.16 -5.72
N ALA A 44 2.91 1.36 -4.79
CA ALA A 44 3.45 1.26 -3.43
C ALA A 44 4.88 0.70 -3.42
N VAL A 45 5.18 -0.26 -4.29
CA VAL A 45 6.54 -0.79 -4.49
C VAL A 45 7.53 0.32 -4.88
N GLN A 46 7.08 1.28 -5.68
CA GLN A 46 7.92 2.39 -6.16
C GLN A 46 7.97 3.55 -5.17
N ALA A 47 6.85 3.82 -4.49
CA ALA A 47 6.68 4.98 -3.62
C ALA A 47 7.02 4.72 -2.15
N LEU A 48 6.94 3.47 -1.67
CA LEU A 48 7.09 3.09 -0.26
C LEU A 48 8.21 2.05 -0.10
N PRO A 49 9.49 2.47 0.00
CA PRO A 49 10.62 1.55 0.15
C PRO A 49 10.54 0.62 1.37
N SER A 50 9.92 1.08 2.46
CA SER A 50 9.70 0.31 3.69
C SER A 50 8.37 -0.46 3.71
N GLY A 51 7.53 -0.31 2.67
CA GLY A 51 6.16 -0.81 2.64
C GLY A 51 5.21 -0.10 3.62
N ARG A 52 5.62 1.03 4.17
CA ARG A 52 4.89 1.81 5.17
C ARG A 52 4.71 3.25 4.69
N PHE A 53 3.55 3.80 5.00
CA PHE A 53 3.28 5.24 5.01
C PHE A 53 3.84 5.78 6.32
N GLU A 54 5.04 6.34 6.24
CA GLU A 54 5.77 6.93 7.36
C GLU A 54 5.55 8.45 7.38
N PRO A 55 5.50 9.09 8.56
CA PRO A 55 5.29 10.52 8.67
C PRO A 55 6.31 11.30 7.83
N PHE A 56 5.85 12.30 7.08
CA PHE A 56 6.76 13.18 6.35
C PHE A 56 7.71 13.88 7.31
N ALA A 57 8.93 14.12 6.86
CA ALA A 57 9.92 14.82 7.66
C ALA A 57 9.41 16.23 7.99
N ALA A 58 8.94 16.44 9.23
CA ALA A 58 8.51 17.75 9.69
C ALA A 58 9.70 18.72 9.63
N SER A 59 9.56 19.79 8.85
CA SER A 59 10.29 21.02 9.15
C SER A 59 9.78 21.50 10.52
N ASN A 60 10.65 21.52 11.53
CA ASN A 60 10.40 22.12 12.86
C ASN A 60 9.78 21.24 13.97
N GLY A 61 10.28 20.02 14.19
CA GLY A 61 10.27 19.41 15.54
C GLY A 61 8.91 19.09 16.17
N ARG A 62 7.82 19.02 15.39
CA ARG A 62 6.53 18.50 15.89
C ARG A 62 6.58 16.97 16.07
N PRO A 63 5.78 16.42 16.99
CA PRO A 63 5.59 14.98 17.10
C PRO A 63 5.14 14.43 15.74
N ARG A 64 5.84 13.40 15.27
CA ARG A 64 5.55 12.72 14.01
C ARG A 64 4.43 11.73 14.26
N ASP A 65 3.26 11.99 13.68
CA ASP A 65 2.16 11.03 13.65
C ASP A 65 1.68 10.93 12.21
N ALA A 66 1.62 9.71 11.70
CA ALA A 66 1.09 9.41 10.39
C ALA A 66 -0.32 9.96 10.18
N SER A 67 -1.12 10.06 11.24
CA SER A 67 -2.46 10.63 11.14
C SER A 67 -2.48 12.06 10.57
N ALA A 68 -1.41 12.84 10.76
CA ALA A 68 -1.30 14.20 10.26
C ALA A 68 -1.14 14.28 8.73
N ASP A 69 -0.57 13.25 8.13
CA ASP A 69 -0.28 13.15 6.70
C ASP A 69 -1.32 12.31 5.95
N GLU A 70 -2.34 11.83 6.67
CA GLU A 70 -3.34 10.89 6.15
C GLU A 70 -4.11 11.43 4.95
N ALA A 71 -4.42 12.73 4.93
CA ALA A 71 -5.07 13.36 3.78
C ALA A 71 -4.21 13.27 2.51
N ILE A 72 -2.89 13.41 2.64
CA ILE A 72 -1.94 13.36 1.52
C ILE A 72 -1.84 11.93 1.00
N TRP A 73 -1.76 10.94 1.88
CA TRP A 73 -1.70 9.54 1.46
C TRP A 73 -3.01 9.05 0.89
N CYS A 74 -4.14 9.50 1.45
CA CYS A 74 -5.45 9.24 0.88
C CYS A 74 -5.50 9.73 -0.57
N GLU A 75 -5.12 10.99 -0.83
CA GLU A 75 -5.08 11.55 -2.18
C GLU A 75 -4.13 10.78 -3.10
N ALA A 76 -2.93 10.43 -2.62
CA ALA A 76 -1.95 9.68 -3.40
C ALA A 76 -2.43 8.27 -3.76
N VAL A 77 -3.04 7.56 -2.80
CA VAL A 77 -3.59 6.21 -3.00
C VAL A 77 -4.76 6.23 -3.97
N GLU A 78 -5.70 7.16 -3.78
CA GLU A 78 -6.87 7.30 -4.64
C GLU A 78 -6.46 7.75 -6.06
N GLY A 79 -5.46 8.62 -6.18
CA GLY A 79 -4.86 9.01 -7.45
C GLY A 79 -4.18 7.83 -8.16
N ALA A 80 -3.41 7.00 -7.43
CA ALA A 80 -2.70 5.86 -7.99
C ALA A 80 -3.65 4.84 -8.64
N VAL A 81 -4.80 4.58 -8.02
CA VAL A 81 -5.80 3.63 -8.55
C VAL A 81 -6.86 4.30 -9.43
N ARG A 82 -6.73 5.61 -9.68
CA ARG A 82 -7.72 6.43 -10.40
C ARG A 82 -9.13 6.27 -9.83
N TRP A 83 -9.26 6.31 -8.50
CA TRP A 83 -10.53 6.24 -7.82
C TRP A 83 -11.42 7.43 -8.18
N THR A 84 -12.68 7.16 -8.49
CA THR A 84 -13.66 8.19 -8.91
C THR A 84 -14.90 8.25 -8.01
N GLY A 85 -14.95 7.45 -6.95
CA GLY A 85 -16.05 7.46 -6.00
C GLY A 85 -15.94 8.58 -4.97
N THR A 86 -16.55 8.39 -3.81
CA THR A 86 -16.46 9.37 -2.71
C THR A 86 -15.00 9.50 -2.24
N PRO A 87 -14.43 10.72 -2.17
CA PRO A 87 -13.08 10.91 -1.65
C PRO A 87 -12.90 10.32 -0.25
N GLY A 88 -11.79 9.64 -0.01
CA GLY A 88 -11.51 8.96 1.26
C GLY A 88 -12.12 7.58 1.41
N ALA A 89 -13.20 7.26 0.68
CA ALA A 89 -13.91 6.00 0.85
C ALA A 89 -13.04 4.79 0.48
N PHE A 90 -12.15 4.92 -0.50
CA PHE A 90 -11.25 3.84 -0.89
C PHE A 90 -10.26 3.56 0.24
N TRP A 91 -9.56 4.59 0.71
CA TRP A 91 -8.62 4.52 1.83
C TRP A 91 -9.25 3.94 3.10
N GLU A 92 -10.39 4.47 3.53
CA GLU A 92 -11.11 4.00 4.71
C GLU A 92 -11.52 2.53 4.57
N THR A 93 -11.95 2.11 3.39
CA THR A 93 -12.31 0.71 3.14
C THR A 93 -11.11 -0.21 3.27
N LEU A 94 -9.93 0.20 2.78
CA LEU A 94 -8.72 -0.61 2.93
C LEU A 94 -8.33 -0.77 4.40
N ILE A 95 -8.48 0.28 5.21
CA ILE A 95 -8.26 0.20 6.67
C ILE A 95 -9.30 -0.75 7.31
N ARG A 96 -10.58 -0.54 7.03
CA ARG A 96 -11.68 -1.30 7.62
C ARG A 96 -11.60 -2.80 7.33
N THR A 97 -11.04 -3.16 6.18
CA THR A 97 -10.88 -4.56 5.75
C THR A 97 -9.52 -5.15 6.10
N GLY A 98 -8.65 -4.38 6.76
CA GLY A 98 -7.32 -4.83 7.18
C GLY A 98 -6.31 -4.96 6.04
N ILE A 99 -6.58 -4.37 4.88
CA ILE A 99 -5.61 -4.27 3.78
C ILE A 99 -4.56 -3.22 4.14
N LEU A 100 -5.00 -2.09 4.69
CA LEU A 100 -4.15 -1.14 5.42
C LEU A 100 -4.28 -1.40 6.92
N VAL A 101 -3.16 -1.39 7.64
CA VAL A 101 -3.12 -1.60 9.09
C VAL A 101 -2.35 -0.45 9.73
N ARG A 102 -2.92 0.19 10.76
CA ARG A 102 -2.23 1.22 11.53
C ARG A 102 -1.23 0.58 12.49
N GLU A 103 0.01 1.04 12.49
CA GLU A 103 1.09 0.55 13.34
C GLU A 103 1.89 1.71 13.94
N GLY A 104 1.66 2.02 15.21
CA GLY A 104 2.33 3.12 15.90
C GLY A 104 2.05 4.45 15.21
N ASP A 105 3.12 5.09 14.74
CA ASP A 105 3.13 6.35 13.98
C ASP A 105 3.13 6.13 12.46
N SER A 106 2.79 4.94 11.97
CA SER A 106 2.78 4.59 10.54
C SER A 106 1.51 3.85 10.11
N VAL A 107 1.26 3.81 8.80
CA VAL A 107 0.27 2.89 8.21
C VAL A 107 1.00 1.88 7.33
N ARG A 108 0.72 0.59 7.50
CA ARG A 108 1.32 -0.49 6.72
C ARG A 108 0.34 -1.00 5.67
N LEU A 109 0.83 -1.16 4.44
CA LEU A 109 0.11 -1.86 3.38
C LEU A 109 0.49 -3.34 3.42
N THR A 110 -0.42 -4.17 3.93
CA THR A 110 -0.16 -5.61 4.18
C THR A 110 0.18 -6.40 2.93
N LEU A 111 -0.26 -5.92 1.77
CA LEU A 111 0.00 -6.55 0.47
C LEU A 111 1.45 -6.40 0.01
N CYS A 112 2.22 -5.48 0.60
CA CYS A 112 3.62 -5.24 0.30
C CYS A 112 4.57 -6.09 1.16
N ASP A 113 4.11 -6.77 2.20
CA ASP A 113 4.97 -7.50 3.15
C ASP A 113 5.91 -8.49 2.45
N ARG A 114 5.39 -9.26 1.50
CA ARG A 114 6.19 -10.24 0.75
C ARG A 114 7.24 -9.57 -0.13
N TYR A 115 6.92 -8.39 -0.69
CA TYR A 115 7.86 -7.60 -1.48
C TYR A 115 8.98 -7.03 -0.59
N VAL A 116 8.62 -6.44 0.56
CA VAL A 116 9.60 -5.89 1.52
C VAL A 116 10.53 -7.00 2.02
N GLN A 117 10.00 -8.18 2.35
CA GLN A 117 10.83 -9.33 2.74
C GLN A 117 11.84 -9.74 1.66
N VAL A 118 11.44 -9.68 0.37
CA VAL A 118 12.34 -9.94 -0.75
C VAL A 118 13.40 -8.85 -0.87
N LEU A 119 13.03 -7.58 -0.72
CA LEU A 119 13.98 -6.46 -0.71
C LEU A 119 15.00 -6.57 0.44
N GLU A 120 14.54 -6.87 1.66
CA GLU A 120 15.41 -7.05 2.81
C GLU A 120 16.36 -8.23 2.63
N LYS A 121 15.87 -9.34 2.08
CA LYS A 121 16.71 -10.50 1.76
C LYS A 121 17.81 -10.11 0.77
N ARG A 122 17.46 -9.42 -0.32
CA ARG A 122 18.43 -8.95 -1.32
C ARG A 122 19.45 -7.98 -0.74
N ARG A 123 19.02 -7.05 0.12
CA ARG A 123 19.94 -6.13 0.81
C ARG A 123 20.97 -6.90 1.64
N LYS A 124 20.52 -7.89 2.43
CA LYS A 124 21.41 -8.75 3.24
C LYS A 124 22.35 -9.60 2.39
N GLU A 125 21.91 -10.03 1.20
CA GLU A 125 22.74 -10.80 0.26
C GLU A 125 23.78 -9.91 -0.44
N ALA A 126 23.47 -8.64 -0.70
CA ALA A 126 24.41 -7.68 -1.30
C ALA A 126 25.44 -7.12 -0.29
N GLU A 127 25.15 -7.18 1.01
CA GLU A 127 26.06 -6.80 2.09
C GLU A 127 27.06 -7.92 2.47
N ARG A 128 26.93 -9.13 1.88
CA ARG A 128 27.82 -10.29 2.06
C ARG A 128 28.82 -10.43 0.93
#